data_AF-A0A955ZN36-F1
#
_entry.id   AF-A0A955ZN36-F1
#
_cell.length_a   1.000
_cell.length_b   1.000
_cell.length_c   1.000
_cell.angle_alpha   90.00
_cell.angle_beta   90.00
_cell.angle_gamma   90.00
#
_symmetry.space_group_name_H-M   'P 1'
#
loop_
_entity.id
_entity.type
_entity.pdbx_description
1 polymer ?
#
loop_
_entity_poly.entity_id
_entity_poly.type
_entity_poly.pdbx_seq_one_letter_code
_entity_poly.pdbx_strand_id
1 'polypeptide(L)'
;AFRCFATGILAGAGPLFYLVYNGLVIGTVGGYLTGVGLGGNLLAFVVGHSAWELTGVCVAGAGGLRMGWALIATGGRTRIGSLTAAGPVLYRIVLGAATMLLVAAAIEGFWSAGPVPMSGKLVFGFAQVVVVVSWLGFGGRRRRVSA
;
A
#
# COMPACT_ATOMS: atom_id res chain seq x y z
N ALA A 1 6.34 2.24 1.96
CA ALA A 1 5.12 3.10 2.00
C ALA A 1 5.36 4.51 2.56
N PHE A 2 5.95 4.68 3.76
CA PHE A 2 6.04 6.00 4.40
C PHE A 2 6.85 7.05 3.63
N ARG A 3 7.97 6.67 3.00
CA ARG A 3 8.73 7.56 2.10
C ARG A 3 7.88 8.04 0.92
N CYS A 4 7.09 7.13 0.34
CA CYS A 4 6.15 7.42 -0.75
C CYS A 4 5.09 8.43 -0.29
N PHE A 5 4.50 8.24 0.90
CA PHE A 5 3.54 9.21 1.46
C PHE A 5 4.17 10.57 1.80
N ALA A 6 5.29 10.57 2.54
CA ALA A 6 5.91 11.78 3.07
C ALA A 6 6.45 12.69 1.97
N THR A 7 7.04 12.11 0.92
CA THR A 7 7.51 12.88 -0.24
C THR A 7 6.37 13.46 -1.09
N GLY A 8 5.10 13.21 -0.73
CA GLY A 8 3.94 13.92 -1.26
C GLY A 8 4.00 15.43 -1.06
N ILE A 9 4.74 15.89 -0.05
CA ILE A 9 5.02 17.32 0.18
C ILE A 9 5.74 17.99 -1.01
N LEU A 10 6.41 17.21 -1.85
CA LEU A 10 7.04 17.68 -3.10
C LEU A 10 6.02 17.77 -4.23
N ALA A 11 4.85 18.38 -3.95
CA ALA A 11 3.74 18.54 -4.89
C ALA A 11 3.28 17.22 -5.55
N GLY A 12 3.45 16.08 -4.86
CA GLY A 12 3.06 14.76 -5.37
C GLY A 12 4.08 14.06 -6.28
N ALA A 13 5.21 14.70 -6.62
CA ALA A 13 6.24 14.09 -7.47
C ALA A 13 6.92 12.86 -6.82
N GLY A 14 7.19 12.95 -5.51
CA GLY A 14 7.81 11.85 -4.76
C GLY A 14 7.01 10.53 -4.78
N PRO A 15 5.69 10.54 -4.49
CA PRO A 15 4.85 9.36 -4.58
C PRO A 15 4.92 8.69 -5.96
N LEU A 16 4.85 9.47 -7.05
CA LEU A 16 4.96 8.95 -8.42
C LEU A 16 6.29 8.23 -8.62
N PHE A 17 7.39 8.88 -8.25
CA PHE A 17 8.72 8.28 -8.34
C PHE A 17 8.80 6.97 -7.57
N TYR A 18 8.39 6.95 -6.30
CA TYR A 18 8.49 5.74 -5.47
C TYR A 18 7.56 4.61 -5.92
N LEU A 19 6.36 4.91 -6.44
CA LEU A 19 5.46 3.88 -6.96
C LEU A 19 6.08 3.21 -8.19
N VAL A 20 6.63 3.99 -9.12
CA VAL A 20 7.33 3.48 -10.30
C VAL A 20 8.59 2.71 -9.89
N TYR A 21 9.42 3.29 -9.03
CA TYR A 21 10.65 2.67 -8.55
C TYR A 21 10.39 1.33 -7.86
N ASN A 22 9.41 1.27 -6.95
CA ASN A 22 9.06 0.03 -6.27
C ASN A 22 8.55 -1.03 -7.27
N GLY A 23 7.72 -0.62 -8.24
CA GLY A 23 7.26 -1.52 -9.31
C GLY A 23 8.40 -2.08 -10.14
N LEU A 24 9.36 -1.23 -10.53
CA LEU A 24 10.56 -1.65 -11.27
C LEU A 24 11.43 -2.61 -10.46
N VAL A 25 11.67 -2.32 -9.17
CA VAL A 25 12.47 -3.19 -8.29
C VAL A 25 11.80 -4.55 -8.11
N ILE A 26 10.51 -4.58 -7.79
CA ILE A 26 9.75 -5.83 -7.62
C ILE A 26 9.75 -6.62 -8.92
N GLY A 27 9.49 -5.97 -10.06
CA GLY A 27 9.50 -6.61 -11.38
C GLY A 27 10.87 -7.15 -11.75
N THR A 28 11.95 -6.41 -11.47
CA THR A 28 13.33 -6.83 -11.75
C THR A 28 13.73 -8.03 -10.90
N VAL A 29 13.49 -7.98 -9.59
CA VAL A 29 13.81 -9.08 -8.66
C VAL A 29 12.97 -10.31 -8.99
N GLY A 30 11.66 -10.13 -9.21
CA GLY A 30 10.75 -11.21 -9.58
C GLY A 30 11.10 -11.86 -10.91
N GLY A 31 11.40 -11.05 -11.93
CA GLY A 31 11.82 -11.51 -13.24
C GLY A 31 13.15 -12.27 -13.19
N TYR A 32 14.15 -11.72 -12.50
CA TYR A 32 15.45 -12.36 -12.34
C TYR A 32 15.34 -13.69 -11.61
N LEU A 33 14.68 -13.74 -10.44
CA LEU A 33 14.54 -14.97 -9.66
C LEU A 33 13.74 -16.03 -10.42
N THR A 34 12.73 -15.63 -11.18
CA THR A 34 12.00 -16.55 -12.06
C THR A 34 12.93 -17.11 -13.16
N GLY A 35 13.75 -16.26 -13.78
CA GLY A 35 14.70 -16.67 -14.82
C GLY A 35 15.77 -17.66 -14.35
N VAL A 36 16.19 -17.61 -13.09
CA VAL A 36 17.15 -18.56 -12.50
C VAL A 36 16.48 -19.76 -11.79
N GLY A 37 15.17 -19.97 -11.97
CA GLY A 37 14.44 -21.11 -11.42
C GLY A 37 14.01 -20.98 -9.95
N LEU A 38 14.20 -19.81 -9.32
CA LEU A 38 13.83 -19.51 -7.93
C LEU A 38 12.47 -18.80 -7.80
N GLY A 39 11.72 -18.66 -8.89
CA GLY A 39 10.41 -17.98 -8.88
C GLY A 39 9.39 -18.65 -7.95
N GLY A 40 9.41 -19.98 -7.84
CA GLY A 40 8.57 -20.72 -6.89
C GLY A 40 8.89 -20.39 -5.43
N ASN A 41 10.17 -20.24 -5.09
CA ASN A 41 10.60 -19.88 -3.74
C ASN A 41 10.18 -18.45 -3.39
N LEU A 42 10.34 -17.52 -4.33
CA LEU A 42 9.87 -16.15 -4.18
C LEU A 42 8.36 -16.12 -3.98
N LEU A 43 7.59 -16.80 -4.84
CA LEU A 43 6.13 -16.84 -4.74
C LEU A 43 5.68 -17.42 -3.39
N ALA A 44 6.26 -18.55 -2.98
CA ALA A 44 5.97 -19.16 -1.67
C ALA A 44 6.21 -18.19 -0.51
N PHE A 45 7.24 -17.34 -0.61
CA PHE A 45 7.58 -16.38 0.42
C PHE A 45 6.61 -15.19 0.42
N VAL A 46 6.31 -14.60 -0.74
CA VAL A 46 5.59 -13.32 -0.81
C VAL A 46 4.06 -13.46 -0.79
N VAL A 47 3.51 -14.56 -1.32
CA VAL A 47 2.07 -14.72 -1.59
C VAL A 47 1.16 -14.48 -0.37
N GLY A 48 1.66 -14.75 0.83
CA GLY A 48 0.90 -14.55 2.07
C GLY A 48 0.71 -13.08 2.44
N HIS A 49 1.70 -12.22 2.24
CA HIS A 49 1.67 -10.83 2.73
C HIS A 49 1.50 -9.79 1.61
N SER A 50 1.78 -10.13 0.35
CA SER A 50 1.82 -9.15 -0.76
C SER A 50 0.52 -8.37 -0.93
N ALA A 51 -0.65 -8.98 -0.68
CA ALA A 51 -1.94 -8.28 -0.78
C ALA A 51 -2.02 -7.07 0.16
N TRP A 52 -1.51 -7.22 1.39
CA TRP A 52 -1.47 -6.16 2.38
C TRP A 52 -0.38 -5.14 2.07
N GLU A 53 0.82 -5.62 1.73
CA GLU A 53 1.97 -4.75 1.50
C GLU A 53 1.78 -3.86 0.27
N LEU A 54 1.47 -4.44 -0.89
CA LEU A 54 1.33 -3.71 -2.15
C LEU A 54 0.18 -2.71 -2.08
N THR A 55 -0.96 -3.14 -1.52
CA THR A 55 -2.10 -2.24 -1.32
C THR A 55 -1.74 -1.12 -0.34
N GLY A 56 -1.03 -1.42 0.76
CA GLY A 56 -0.55 -0.41 1.71
C GLY A 56 0.39 0.62 1.06
N VAL A 57 1.28 0.18 0.16
CA VAL A 57 2.13 1.08 -0.63
C VAL A 57 1.30 1.95 -1.58
N CYS A 58 0.32 1.38 -2.28
CA CYS A 58 -0.58 2.13 -3.16
C CYS A 58 -1.43 3.15 -2.38
N VAL A 59 -1.97 2.77 -1.22
CA VAL A 59 -2.75 3.67 -0.34
C VAL A 59 -1.89 4.81 0.18
N ALA A 60 -0.65 4.52 0.61
CA ALA A 60 0.31 5.55 0.99
C ALA A 60 0.67 6.49 -0.17
N GLY A 61 0.85 5.94 -1.37
CA GLY A 61 1.10 6.73 -2.58
C GLY A 61 -0.08 7.63 -2.93
N ALA A 62 -1.31 7.13 -2.90
CA ALA A 62 -2.52 7.92 -3.09
C ALA A 62 -2.66 9.03 -2.02
N GLY A 63 -2.32 8.73 -0.77
CA GLY A 63 -2.24 9.73 0.30
C GLY A 63 -1.20 10.82 0.02
N GLY A 64 -0.02 10.44 -0.45
CA GLY A 64 1.03 11.39 -0.85
C GLY A 64 0.64 12.25 -2.05
N LEU A 65 -0.05 11.67 -3.05
CA LEU A 65 -0.59 12.43 -4.19
C LEU A 65 -1.66 13.43 -3.73
N ARG A 66 -2.54 13.03 -2.81
CA ARG A 66 -3.53 13.92 -2.21
C ARG A 66 -2.88 15.06 -1.41
N MET A 67 -1.79 14.78 -0.69
CA MET A 67 -1.00 15.81 -0.01
C MET A 67 -0.40 16.79 -1.00
N GLY A 68 0.18 16.30 -2.10
CA GLY A 68 0.71 17.11 -3.19
C GLY A 68 -0.36 17.97 -3.86
N TRP A 69 -1.54 17.39 -4.10
CA TRP A 69 -2.68 18.12 -4.67
C TRP A 69 -3.14 19.27 -3.77
N ALA A 70 -3.19 19.06 -2.45
CA ALA A 70 -3.54 20.10 -1.48
C ALA A 70 -2.54 21.28 -1.49
N LEU A 71 -1.28 21.05 -1.88
CA LEU A 71 -0.29 22.11 -2.08
C LEU A 71 -0.46 22.87 -3.38
N ILE A 72 -0.89 22.21 -4.45
CA ILE A 72 -1.06 22.79 -5.79
C ILE A 72 -2.38 23.58 -5.88
N ALA A 73 -3.49 22.95 -5.52
CA ALA A 73 -4.84 23.50 -5.63
C ALA A 73 -5.37 23.86 -4.23
N THR A 74 -5.03 25.06 -3.74
CA THR A 74 -5.32 25.46 -2.36
C THR A 74 -6.75 25.96 -2.12
N GLY A 75 -7.51 26.25 -3.18
CA GLY A 75 -8.89 26.73 -3.10
C GLY A 75 -9.03 28.02 -2.28
N GLY A 76 -8.11 28.97 -2.47
CA GLY A 76 -8.10 30.27 -1.78
C GLY A 76 -7.44 30.27 -0.39
N ARG A 77 -6.98 29.12 0.12
CA ARG A 77 -6.18 29.04 1.35
C ARG A 77 -4.69 29.28 1.08
N THR A 78 -3.95 29.64 2.12
CA THR A 78 -2.48 29.50 2.10
C THR A 78 -2.11 28.02 1.90
N ARG A 79 -0.91 27.72 1.39
CA ARG A 79 -0.46 26.33 1.20
C ARG A 79 -0.51 25.52 2.50
N ILE A 80 -0.06 26.13 3.60
CA ILE A 80 -0.14 25.53 4.94
C ILE A 80 -1.60 25.35 5.34
N GLY A 81 -2.46 26.36 5.17
CA GLY A 81 -3.88 26.24 5.51
C GLY A 81 -4.62 25.16 4.72
N SER A 82 -4.27 24.97 3.44
CA SER A 82 -4.79 23.88 2.61
C SER A 82 -4.33 22.51 3.09
N LEU A 83 -3.05 22.38 3.45
CA LEU A 83 -2.52 21.15 4.04
C LEU A 83 -3.15 20.82 5.39
N THR A 84 -3.30 21.80 6.28
CA THR A 84 -3.97 21.63 7.57
C THR A 84 -5.41 21.17 7.37
N ALA A 85 -6.14 21.74 6.40
CA ALA A 85 -7.50 21.31 6.06
C ALA A 85 -7.54 19.86 5.51
N ALA A 86 -6.52 19.43 4.77
CA ALA A 86 -6.40 18.05 4.29
C ALA A 86 -5.94 17.05 5.37
N GLY A 87 -5.33 17.55 6.46
CA GLY A 87 -4.69 16.80 7.53
C GLY A 87 -5.50 15.62 8.08
N PRO A 88 -6.77 15.80 8.50
CA PRO A 88 -7.57 14.71 9.05
C PRO A 88 -7.75 13.52 8.10
N VAL A 89 -7.84 13.78 6.80
CA VAL A 89 -7.96 12.71 5.80
C VAL A 89 -6.61 12.07 5.53
N LEU A 90 -5.55 12.87 5.39
CA LEU A 90 -4.19 12.38 5.21
C LEU A 90 -3.74 11.48 6.37
N TYR A 91 -4.06 11.86 7.61
CA TYR A 91 -3.80 11.07 8.81
C TYR A 91 -4.46 9.69 8.76
N ARG A 92 -5.76 9.63 8.40
CA ARG A 92 -6.48 8.35 8.28
C ARG A 92 -5.89 7.46 7.20
N ILE A 93 -5.46 8.03 6.07
CA ILE A 93 -4.83 7.29 4.98
C ILE A 93 -3.48 6.70 5.42
N VAL A 94 -2.61 7.51 6.05
CA VAL A 94 -1.29 7.01 6.48
C VAL A 94 -1.40 6.00 7.61
N LEU A 95 -2.35 6.15 8.53
CA LEU A 95 -2.63 5.13 9.53
C LEU A 95 -3.13 3.83 8.91
N GLY A 96 -4.06 3.91 7.95
CA GLY A 96 -4.52 2.73 7.22
C GLY A 96 -3.36 2.01 6.54
N ALA A 97 -2.51 2.74 5.82
CA ALA A 97 -1.30 2.17 5.20
C ALA A 97 -0.33 1.56 6.23
N ALA A 98 -0.15 2.21 7.38
CA ALA A 98 0.69 1.70 8.47
C ALA A 98 0.15 0.38 9.03
N THR A 99 -1.16 0.30 9.29
CA THR A 99 -1.83 -0.92 9.75
C THR A 99 -1.69 -2.04 8.73
N MET A 100 -1.86 -1.75 7.43
CA MET A 100 -1.67 -2.75 6.38
C MET A 100 -0.24 -3.29 6.36
N LEU A 101 0.77 -2.41 6.47
CA LEU A 101 2.17 -2.85 6.55
C LEU A 101 2.48 -3.64 7.82
N LEU A 102 1.86 -3.29 8.95
CA LEU A 102 2.04 -4.04 10.19
C LEU A 102 1.50 -5.47 10.06
N VAL A 103 0.33 -5.63 9.44
CA VAL A 103 -0.24 -6.94 9.13
C VAL A 103 0.64 -7.70 8.15
N ALA A 104 1.13 -7.03 7.10
CA ALA A 104 2.06 -7.63 6.14
C ALA A 104 3.33 -8.15 6.83
N ALA A 105 3.96 -7.33 7.68
CA ALA A 105 5.18 -7.68 8.41
C ALA A 105 4.96 -8.83 9.40
N ALA A 106 3.79 -8.89 10.05
CA ALA A 106 3.44 -10.03 10.91
C ALA A 106 3.32 -11.32 10.08
N ILE A 107 2.61 -11.28 8.94
CA ILE A 107 2.49 -12.45 8.06
C ILE A 107 3.87 -12.84 7.51
N GLU A 108 4.69 -11.88 7.11
CA GLU A 108 6.05 -12.14 6.64
C GLU A 108 6.90 -12.83 7.71
N GLY A 109 6.93 -12.28 8.93
CA GLY A 109 7.76 -12.79 10.02
C GLY A 109 7.34 -14.16 10.54
N PHE A 110 6.03 -14.46 10.56
CA PHE A 110 5.50 -15.69 11.17
C PHE A 110 5.04 -16.76 10.17
N TRP A 111 4.60 -16.38 8.96
CA TRP A 111 4.03 -17.31 7.98
C TRP A 111 4.93 -17.54 6.77
N SER A 112 5.56 -16.50 6.21
CA SER A 112 6.29 -16.60 4.93
C SER A 112 7.45 -17.60 4.97
N ALA A 113 8.21 -17.64 6.06
CA ALA A 113 9.31 -18.60 6.26
C ALA A 113 8.86 -19.95 6.86
N GLY A 114 7.57 -20.12 7.17
CA GLY A 114 7.05 -21.33 7.78
C GLY A 114 7.13 -22.56 6.85
N PRO A 115 7.22 -23.79 7.41
CA PRO A 115 7.34 -25.05 6.67
C PRO A 115 6.01 -25.51 6.04
N VAL A 116 5.13 -24.57 5.69
CA VAL A 116 3.82 -24.86 5.10
C VAL A 116 3.98 -25.22 3.62
N PRO A 117 3.33 -26.30 3.12
CA PRO A 117 3.35 -26.64 1.71
C PRO A 117 2.83 -25.50 0.82
N MET A 118 3.29 -25.44 -0.43
CA MET A 118 2.90 -24.40 -1.39
C MET A 118 1.38 -24.22 -1.49
N SER A 119 0.61 -25.31 -1.56
CA SER A 119 -0.85 -25.27 -1.64
C SER A 119 -1.48 -24.49 -0.47
N GLY A 120 -1.00 -24.71 0.75
CA GLY A 120 -1.44 -23.98 1.94
C GLY A 120 -1.09 -22.49 1.87
N LYS A 121 0.10 -22.16 1.36
CA LYS A 121 0.51 -20.75 1.17
C LYS A 121 -0.34 -20.04 0.12
N LEU A 122 -0.69 -20.72 -0.98
CA LEU A 122 -1.57 -20.18 -2.02
C LEU A 122 -3.00 -19.94 -1.52
N VAL A 123 -3.59 -20.90 -0.79
CA VAL A 123 -4.92 -20.75 -0.19
C VAL A 123 -4.95 -19.59 0.80
N PHE A 124 -3.94 -19.50 1.68
CA PHE A 124 -3.81 -18.40 2.62
C PHE A 124 -3.67 -17.05 1.91
N GLY A 125 -2.78 -16.95 0.91
CA GLY A 125 -2.59 -15.73 0.14
C GLY A 125 -3.85 -15.29 -0.61
N PHE A 126 -4.58 -16.23 -1.22
CA PHE A 126 -5.87 -15.95 -1.85
C PHE A 126 -6.89 -15.39 -0.83
N ALA A 127 -6.96 -15.97 0.38
CA ALA A 127 -7.81 -15.46 1.44
C ALA A 127 -7.43 -14.00 1.83
N GLN A 128 -6.13 -13.68 1.90
CA GLN A 128 -5.69 -12.30 2.15
C GLN A 128 -6.12 -11.33 1.04
N VAL A 129 -6.03 -11.74 -0.23
CA VAL A 129 -6.54 -10.94 -1.36
C VAL A 129 -8.04 -10.68 -1.21
N VAL A 130 -8.83 -11.71 -0.90
CA VAL A 130 -10.28 -11.58 -0.70
C VAL A 130 -10.59 -10.59 0.42
N VAL A 131 -9.86 -10.66 1.55
CA VAL A 131 -10.03 -9.72 2.68
C VAL A 131 -9.74 -8.29 2.25
N VAL A 132 -8.61 -8.04 1.60
CA VAL A 132 -8.20 -6.69 1.17
C VAL A 132 -9.15 -6.13 0.12
N VAL A 133 -9.52 -6.92 -0.90
CA VAL A 133 -10.46 -6.51 -1.95
C VAL A 133 -11.85 -6.25 -1.37
N SER A 134 -12.32 -7.09 -0.44
CA SER A 134 -13.59 -6.87 0.25
C SER A 134 -13.55 -5.58 1.07
N TRP A 135 -12.47 -5.33 1.79
CA TRP A 135 -12.31 -4.07 2.54
C TRP A 135 -12.32 -2.85 1.60
N LEU A 136 -11.60 -2.89 0.47
CA LEU A 136 -11.61 -1.80 -0.51
C LEU A 136 -12.98 -1.59 -1.17
N GLY A 137 -13.68 -2.68 -1.50
CA GLY A 137 -14.99 -2.62 -2.11
C GLY A 137 -16.07 -2.14 -1.14
N PHE A 138 -16.13 -2.73 0.07
CA PHE A 138 -17.20 -2.52 1.04
C PHE A 138 -16.93 -1.42 2.07
N GLY A 139 -15.68 -1.02 2.27
CA GLY A 139 -15.27 -0.01 3.23
C GLY A 139 -15.93 1.35 2.97
N GLY A 140 -16.31 2.04 4.05
CA GLY A 140 -16.81 3.42 3.97
C GLY A 140 -18.21 3.59 3.36
N ARG A 141 -18.88 2.52 2.90
CA ARG A 141 -20.22 2.59 2.26
C ARG A 141 -21.36 3.04 3.20
N ARG A 142 -21.13 3.19 4.51
CA ARG A 142 -22.12 3.70 5.46
C ARG A 142 -21.68 5.04 6.08
N ARG A 143 -21.93 6.15 5.37
CA ARG A 143 -22.28 7.48 5.92
C ARG A 143 -22.94 8.35 4.84
N ARG A 144 -24.21 8.06 4.52
CA ARG A 144 -25.17 9.14 4.25
C ARG A 144 -26.06 9.21 5.48
N VAL A 145 -25.66 10.01 6.46
CA VAL A 145 -26.64 10.57 7.40
C VAL A 145 -27.32 11.64 6.57
N SER A 146 -28.57 11.40 6.18
CA SER A 146 -29.41 12.41 5.55
C SER A 146 -29.44 13.66 6.43
N ALA A 147 -29.33 14.82 5.78
CA ALA A 147 -29.39 16.15 6.38
C ALA A 147 -30.67 16.36 7.21
#